data_AF-A0A1S1NNQ4-F1
#
_entry.id   AF-A0A1S1NNQ4-F1
#
_cell.length_a   1.000
_cell.length_b   1.000
_cell.length_c   1.000
_cell.angle_alpha   90.00
_cell.angle_beta   90.00
_cell.angle_gamma   90.00
#
_symmetry.space_group_name_H-M   'P 1'
#
loop_
_entity.id
_entity.type
_entity.pdbx_description
1 polymer ?
#
loop_
_entity_poly.entity_id
_entity_poly.type
_entity_poly.pdbx_seq_one_letter_code
_entity_poly.pdbx_strand_id
1 'polypeptide(L)'
;MTEQDHTTVPGDEHSGGDRDFAATLAELERLVEQLEGGELSLEASLGAFERGIRLTREAQTRLDQAELRVSRLLERSDATLEQAPDSATGYEGESTP
;
A
#
# COMPACT_ATOMS: atom_id res chain seq x y z
N MET A 1 2.99 29.84 23.41
CA MET A 1 2.23 28.67 23.89
C MET A 1 2.32 27.65 22.77
N THR A 2 3.25 26.72 22.90
CA THR A 2 3.64 25.79 21.84
C THR A 2 2.91 24.49 22.09
N GLU A 3 1.76 24.29 21.45
CA GLU A 3 1.14 22.98 21.40
C GLU A 3 1.44 22.38 20.03
N GLN A 4 2.57 21.68 19.99
CA GLN A 4 2.81 20.62 19.02
C GLN A 4 2.52 19.32 19.76
N ASP A 5 1.29 18.82 19.65
CA ASP A 5 1.00 17.42 19.99
C ASP A 5 1.51 16.56 18.83
N HIS A 6 2.73 16.06 18.99
CA HIS A 6 3.28 15.01 18.15
C HIS A 6 2.81 13.67 18.73
N THR A 7 1.56 13.31 18.46
CA THR A 7 1.12 11.92 18.58
C THR A 7 1.76 11.12 17.44
N THR A 8 3.00 10.65 17.66
CA THR A 8 3.53 9.53 16.87
C THR A 8 2.92 8.27 17.44
N VAL A 9 1.93 7.72 16.76
CA VAL A 9 1.44 6.37 17.04
C VAL A 9 2.58 5.39 16.69
N PRO A 10 3.08 4.58 17.63
CA PRO A 10 4.11 3.59 17.33
C PRO A 10 3.40 2.35 16.78
N GLY A 11 3.28 2.21 15.46
CA GLY A 11 2.48 1.13 14.91
C GLY A 11 2.56 0.82 13.41
N ASP A 12 3.49 1.39 12.63
CA ASP A 12 3.54 1.09 11.20
C ASP A 12 4.95 0.72 10.73
N GLU A 13 5.26 -0.57 10.83
CA GLU A 13 6.37 -1.23 10.11
C GLU A 13 6.10 -1.31 8.58
N HIS A 14 5.24 -0.42 8.07
CA HIS A 14 4.78 -0.35 6.68
C HIS A 14 5.32 0.87 5.93
N SER A 15 6.09 1.74 6.60
CA SER A 15 6.79 2.86 5.97
C SER A 15 7.90 2.43 4.98
N GLY A 16 8.39 1.19 5.05
CA GLY A 16 9.42 0.68 4.15
C GLY A 16 8.97 0.52 2.69
N GLY A 17 7.72 0.08 2.47
CA GLY A 17 7.21 -0.17 1.11
C GLY A 17 6.94 1.09 0.29
N ASP A 18 6.46 2.15 0.96
CA ASP A 18 6.20 3.46 0.36
C ASP A 18 7.50 4.19 -0.01
N ARG A 19 8.49 4.16 0.90
CA ARG A 19 9.83 4.71 0.64
C ARG A 19 10.52 4.03 -0.53
N ASP A 20 10.39 2.71 -0.61
CA ASP A 20 10.96 1.96 -1.72
C ASP A 20 10.23 2.24 -3.04
N PHE A 21 8.90 2.34 -3.06
CA PHE A 21 8.15 2.68 -4.29
C PHE A 21 8.53 4.07 -4.81
N ALA A 22 8.56 5.07 -3.92
CA ALA A 22 9.02 6.41 -4.25
C ALA A 22 10.46 6.42 -4.79
N ALA A 23 11.34 5.57 -4.24
CA ALA A 23 12.70 5.42 -4.73
C ALA A 23 12.75 4.78 -6.14
N THR A 24 11.96 3.72 -6.39
CA THR A 24 11.85 3.10 -7.72
C THR A 24 11.37 4.10 -8.76
N LEU A 25 10.37 4.93 -8.42
CA LEU A 25 9.84 5.96 -9.32
C LEU A 25 10.89 7.05 -9.61
N ALA A 26 11.58 7.54 -8.59
CA ALA A 26 12.64 8.55 -8.75
C ALA A 26 13.82 8.02 -9.59
N GLU A 27 14.13 6.73 -9.49
CA GLU A 27 15.15 6.10 -10.34
C GLU A 27 14.69 6.02 -11.80
N LEU A 28 13.42 5.69 -12.04
CA LEU A 28 12.83 5.65 -13.38
C LEU A 28 12.82 7.04 -14.04
N GLU A 29 12.44 8.09 -13.30
CA GLU A 29 12.43 9.48 -13.79
C GLU A 29 13.83 9.91 -14.24
N ARG A 30 14.86 9.68 -13.41
CA ARG A 30 16.26 9.97 -13.76
C ARG A 30 16.72 9.23 -14.99
N LEU A 31 16.26 8.00 -15.16
CA LEU A 31 16.63 7.18 -16.30
C LEU A 31 15.98 7.72 -17.59
N VAL A 32 14.72 8.16 -17.52
CA VAL A 32 14.03 8.82 -18.63
C VAL A 32 14.73 10.13 -19.00
N GLU A 33 15.08 10.97 -18.02
CA GLU A 33 15.83 12.21 -18.26
C GLU A 33 17.16 11.96 -18.98
N GLN A 34 17.88 10.91 -18.61
CA GLN A 34 19.13 10.52 -19.27
C GLN A 34 18.92 10.05 -20.72
N LEU A 35 17.83 9.31 -20.99
CA LEU A 35 17.49 8.86 -22.33
C LEU A 35 17.04 10.03 -23.23
N GLU A 36 16.28 10.98 -22.68
CA GLU A 36 15.83 12.18 -23.40
C GLU A 36 16.98 13.16 -23.67
N GLY A 37 18.01 13.17 -22.80
CA GLY A 37 19.20 14.00 -22.98
C GLY A 37 20.03 13.67 -24.22
N GLY A 38 19.91 12.45 -24.77
CA GLY A 38 20.54 12.07 -26.04
C GLY A 38 22.07 11.96 -26.03
N GLU A 39 22.72 12.10 -24.87
CA GLU A 39 24.18 12.02 -24.73
C GLU A 39 24.69 10.56 -24.53
N LEU A 40 23.77 9.61 -24.39
CA LEU A 40 24.09 8.20 -24.18
C LEU A 40 24.50 7.51 -25.49
N SER A 41 25.54 6.67 -25.41
CA SER A 41 25.88 5.74 -26.48
C SER A 41 24.76 4.70 -26.66
N LEU A 42 24.70 4.04 -27.82
CA LEU A 42 23.69 3.01 -28.10
C LEU A 42 23.67 1.90 -27.02
N GLU A 43 24.84 1.43 -26.61
CA GLU A 43 24.96 0.39 -25.57
C GLU A 43 24.45 0.89 -24.21
N ALA A 44 24.79 2.14 -23.85
CA ALA A 44 24.31 2.76 -22.62
C ALA A 44 22.79 2.98 -22.64
N SER A 45 22.23 3.41 -23.78
CA SER A 45 20.78 3.57 -23.97
C SER A 45 20.03 2.25 -23.86
N LEU A 46 20.59 1.15 -24.39
CA LEU A 46 20.02 -0.19 -24.24
C LEU A 46 20.04 -0.64 -22.78
N GLY A 47 21.16 -0.44 -22.06
CA GLY A 47 21.26 -0.77 -20.64
C GLY A 47 20.30 0.05 -19.77
N ALA A 48 20.17 1.35 -20.06
CA ALA A 48 19.19 2.23 -19.41
C ALA A 48 17.77 1.71 -19.66
N PHE A 49 17.41 1.41 -20.92
CA PHE A 49 16.09 0.88 -21.26
C PHE A 49 15.76 -0.42 -20.52
N GLU A 50 16.68 -1.39 -20.49
CA GLU A 50 16.49 -2.65 -19.76
C GLU A 50 16.25 -2.43 -18.26
N ARG A 51 16.99 -1.49 -17.67
CA ARG A 51 16.83 -1.11 -16.26
C ARG A 51 15.48 -0.43 -16.02
N GLY A 52 15.05 0.45 -16.92
CA GLY A 52 13.73 1.07 -16.89
C GLY A 52 12.60 0.04 -16.91
N ILE A 53 12.69 -0.98 -17.79
CA ILE A 53 11.71 -2.08 -17.84
C ILE A 53 11.65 -2.83 -16.51
N ARG A 54 12.79 -3.06 -15.86
CA ARG A 54 12.87 -3.74 -14.56
C ARG A 54 12.20 -2.92 -13.46
N LEU A 55 12.51 -1.63 -13.37
CA LEU A 55 11.92 -0.70 -12.40
C LEU A 55 10.40 -0.61 -12.56
N THR A 56 9.89 -0.53 -13.78
CA THR A 56 8.44 -0.50 -14.06
C THR A 56 7.74 -1.78 -13.56
N ARG A 57 8.34 -2.95 -13.78
CA ARG A 57 7.79 -4.22 -13.30
C ARG A 57 7.78 -4.31 -11.77
N GLU A 58 8.83 -3.82 -11.14
CA GLU A 58 8.93 -3.76 -9.68
C GLU A 58 7.84 -2.83 -9.10
N ALA A 59 7.66 -1.65 -9.68
CA ALA A 59 6.62 -0.71 -9.30
C ALA A 59 5.21 -1.33 -9.42
N GLN A 60 4.91 -2.01 -10.53
CA GLN A 60 3.65 -2.72 -10.72
C GLN A 60 3.43 -3.80 -9.65
N THR A 61 4.44 -4.64 -9.39
CA THR A 61 4.35 -5.70 -8.38
C THR A 61 4.05 -5.13 -6.99
N ARG A 62 4.64 -3.98 -6.64
CA ARG A 62 4.39 -3.30 -5.36
C ARG A 62 2.96 -2.77 -5.27
N LEU A 63 2.45 -2.18 -6.37
CA LEU A 63 1.06 -1.73 -6.44
C LEU A 63 0.08 -2.89 -6.28
N ASP A 64 0.31 -4.01 -6.96
CA ASP A 64 -0.53 -5.21 -6.84
C ASP A 64 -0.57 -5.74 -5.39
N GLN A 65 0.58 -5.74 -4.71
CA GLN A 65 0.67 -6.14 -3.30
C GLN A 65 -0.10 -5.19 -2.38
N ALA A 66 0.00 -3.88 -2.64
CA ALA A 66 -0.74 -2.88 -1.88
C ALA A 66 -2.25 -3.03 -2.09
N GLU A 67 -2.70 -3.23 -3.33
CA GLU A 67 -4.11 -3.45 -3.66
C GLU A 67 -4.67 -4.71 -2.98
N LEU A 68 -3.94 -5.83 -3.06
CA LEU A 68 -4.34 -7.07 -2.39
C LEU A 68 -4.48 -6.88 -0.88
N ARG A 69 -3.57 -6.11 -0.29
CA ARG A 69 -3.63 -5.80 1.14
C ARG A 69 -4.85 -4.94 1.49
N VAL A 70 -5.14 -3.92 0.69
CA VAL A 70 -6.34 -3.08 0.88
C VAL A 70 -7.61 -3.92 0.76
N SER A 71 -7.70 -4.77 -0.26
CA SER A 71 -8.83 -5.69 -0.45
C SER A 71 -9.09 -6.55 0.78
N ARG A 72 -8.05 -7.21 1.34
CA ARG A 72 -8.19 -8.01 2.57
C ARG A 72 -8.63 -7.19 3.80
N LEU A 73 -8.16 -5.94 3.91
CA LEU A 73 -8.56 -5.06 5.01
C LEU A 73 -10.04 -4.67 4.91
N LEU A 74 -10.54 -4.43 3.69
CA LEU A 74 -11.96 -4.16 3.44
C LEU A 74 -12.82 -5.39 3.75
N GLU A 75 -12.44 -6.57 3.27
CA GLU A 75 -13.15 -7.84 3.55
C GLU A 75 -13.26 -8.13 5.05
N ARG A 76 -12.17 -7.93 5.80
CA ARG A 76 -12.18 -8.10 7.27
C ARG A 76 -13.06 -7.08 7.98
N SER A 77 -13.10 -5.84 7.48
CA SER A 77 -13.93 -4.79 8.05
C SER A 77 -15.42 -5.12 7.86
N ASP A 78 -15.78 -5.66 6.70
CA ASP A 78 -17.15 -6.11 6.38
C ASP A 78 -17.58 -7.30 7.25
N ALA A 79 -16.73 -8.32 7.40
CA ALA A 79 -17.00 -9.48 8.25
C ALA A 79 -17.15 -9.15 9.74
N THR A 80 -16.58 -8.02 10.20
CA THR A 80 -16.71 -7.56 11.59
C THR A 80 -18.08 -6.94 11.86
N LEU A 81 -18.76 -6.40 10.84
CA LEU A 81 -20.09 -5.80 10.96
C LEU A 81 -21.21 -6.85 11.00
N GLU A 82 -20.96 -8.06 10.50
CA GLU A 82 -21.94 -9.15 10.44
C GLU A 82 -21.90 -10.10 11.65
N GLN A 83 -20.94 -9.93 12.57
CA GLN A 83 -20.78 -10.75 13.78
C GLN A 83 -21.29 -10.09 15.07
N ALA A 84 -22.37 -9.30 15.00
CA ALA A 84 -23.18 -9.04 16.19
C ALA A 84 -24.18 -10.20 16.35
N PRO A 85 -23.95 -11.20 17.25
CA PRO A 85 -25.02 -12.09 17.64
C PRO A 85 -26.07 -11.23 18.35
N ASP A 86 -27.22 -11.04 17.69
CA ASP A 86 -28.43 -10.47 18.28
C ASP A 86 -28.88 -11.42 19.42
N SER A 87 -28.20 -11.29 20.56
CA SER A 87 -28.45 -12.04 21.78
C SER A 87 -29.53 -11.30 22.57
N ALA A 88 -30.72 -11.21 21.99
CA ALA A 88 -31.96 -10.83 22.67
C ALA A 88 -33.10 -11.40 21.80
N THR A 89 -33.83 -12.46 22.17
CA THR A 89 -34.46 -12.68 23.46
C THR A 89 -34.75 -14.17 23.66
N GLY A 90 -33.97 -14.82 24.52
CA GLY A 90 -34.48 -15.90 25.34
C GLY A 90 -35.16 -15.28 26.55
N TYR A 91 -36.47 -15.12 26.51
CA TYR A 91 -37.30 -14.99 27.71
C TYR A 91 -38.26 -16.17 27.74
N GLU A 92 -37.75 -17.29 28.23
CA GLU A 92 -38.59 -18.33 28.80
C GLU A 92 -38.94 -17.89 30.22
N GLY A 93 -40.24 -17.76 30.50
CA GLY A 93 -40.74 -17.72 31.87
C GLY A 93 -41.50 -16.46 32.25
N GLU A 94 -42.80 -16.45 31.99
CA GLU A 94 -43.71 -16.18 33.10
C GLU A 94 -45.00 -16.99 32.89
N SER A 95 -45.12 -18.06 33.68
CA SER A 95 -46.42 -18.65 34.01
C SER A 95 -47.26 -17.58 34.68
N THR A 96 -48.53 -17.42 34.32
CA THR A 96 -49.63 -17.27 35.28
C THR A 96 -51.00 -17.25 34.57
N PRO A 97 -52.08 -17.57 35.29
CA PRO A 97 -52.80 -18.86 35.28
C PRO A 97 -53.92 -18.98 34.24
#